data_AF-A0A2W6AE39-F1
#
_entry.id   AF-A0A2W6AE39-F1
#
_cell.length_a   1.000
_cell.length_b   1.000
_cell.length_c   1.000
_cell.angle_alpha   90.00
_cell.angle_beta   90.00
_cell.angle_gamma   90.00
#
_symmetry.space_group_name_H-M   'P 1'
#
loop_
_entity.id
_entity.type
_entity.pdbx_description
1 polymer ?
#
loop_
_entity_poly.entity_id
_entity_poly.type
_entity_poly.pdbx_seq_one_letter_code
_entity_poly.pdbx_strand_id
1 'polypeptide(L)'
;MARATKPRFVDTGNPALAIDCPHCGLLTPRFLQYCRNCGFSLWPSSPFASAAFQAWRDADPARRAARRYDLELPSSTGPEVIDYEARAHHLGIHLFPASSYPFVICLGMFLLALAAIPFGAPVRWTLGVVGMITFLIGVFGWVVLEDVKMYPAQDLPVTREPAEERPDSTEHGERH
;
A
#
# COMPACT_ATOMS: atom_id res chain seq x y z
N MET A 1 39.22 27.57 -14.83
CA MET A 1 37.98 26.96 -14.29
C MET A 1 37.12 26.51 -15.47
N ALA A 2 36.93 25.21 -15.67
CA ALA A 2 36.10 24.70 -16.76
C ALA A 2 34.62 24.91 -16.40
N ARG A 3 33.96 25.84 -17.08
CA ARG A 3 32.51 26.05 -16.95
C ARG A 3 31.85 24.83 -17.60
N ALA A 4 31.28 23.92 -16.81
CA ALA A 4 30.56 22.77 -17.31
C ALA A 4 29.35 23.27 -18.12
N THR A 5 29.50 23.31 -19.44
CA THR A 5 28.44 23.72 -20.36
C THR A 5 27.38 22.62 -20.32
N LYS A 6 26.25 22.90 -19.66
CA LYS A 6 25.08 22.02 -19.72
C LYS A 6 24.78 21.70 -21.19
N PRO A 7 24.41 20.44 -21.53
CA PRO A 7 24.13 20.07 -22.91
C PRO A 7 23.02 20.97 -23.48
N ARG A 8 23.32 21.73 -24.54
CA ARG A 8 22.37 22.64 -25.23
C ARG A 8 21.31 21.89 -26.06
N PHE A 9 21.35 20.56 -26.06
CA PHE A 9 20.55 19.69 -26.92
C PHE A 9 19.23 19.25 -26.27
N VAL A 10 18.96 19.67 -25.04
CA VAL A 10 17.77 19.25 -24.28
C VAL A 10 16.78 20.40 -24.28
N ASP A 11 15.59 20.16 -24.84
CA ASP A 11 14.47 21.07 -24.69
C ASP A 11 13.96 21.02 -23.24
N THR A 12 14.32 22.05 -22.48
CA THR A 12 13.95 22.27 -21.07
C THR A 12 12.62 23.02 -20.93
N GLY A 13 12.10 23.61 -22.02
CA GLY A 13 10.81 24.28 -22.05
C GLY A 13 9.65 23.30 -22.08
N ASN A 14 9.84 22.12 -22.70
CA ASN A 14 8.86 21.05 -22.66
C ASN A 14 8.83 20.36 -21.28
N PRO A 15 7.69 20.40 -20.55
CA PRO A 15 7.54 19.78 -19.24
C PRO A 15 7.35 18.25 -19.30
N ALA A 16 7.23 17.65 -20.48
CA ALA A 16 6.99 16.21 -20.61
C ALA A 16 8.19 15.36 -20.12
N LEU A 17 7.89 14.39 -19.26
CA LEU A 17 8.81 13.36 -18.75
C LEU A 17 8.81 12.09 -19.60
N ALA A 18 7.76 11.89 -20.39
CA ALA A 18 7.63 10.84 -21.38
C ALA A 18 7.68 11.39 -22.81
N ILE A 19 8.01 10.50 -23.74
CA ILE A 19 7.97 10.73 -25.19
C ILE A 19 7.46 9.46 -25.87
N ASP A 20 6.82 9.61 -27.01
CA ASP A 20 6.53 8.47 -27.88
C ASP A 20 7.83 7.96 -28.50
N CYS A 21 8.08 6.65 -28.36
CA CYS A 21 9.27 6.05 -28.94
C CYS A 21 9.25 6.21 -30.47
N PRO A 22 10.29 6.77 -31.11
CA PRO A 22 10.30 6.97 -32.56
C PRO A 22 10.35 5.66 -33.35
N HIS A 23 10.63 4.53 -32.69
CA HIS A 23 10.69 3.21 -33.30
C HIS A 23 9.37 2.42 -33.16
N CYS A 24 8.80 2.34 -31.94
CA CYS A 24 7.60 1.53 -31.70
C CYS A 24 6.34 2.33 -31.36
N GLY A 25 6.40 3.67 -31.33
CA GLY A 25 5.26 4.55 -31.06
C GLY A 25 4.70 4.51 -29.63
N LEU A 26 5.24 3.65 -28.75
CA LEU A 26 4.76 3.52 -27.39
C LEU A 26 5.41 4.55 -26.46
N LEU A 27 4.61 5.03 -25.52
CA LEU A 27 5.03 5.99 -24.51
C LEU A 27 6.17 5.40 -23.64
N THR A 28 7.26 6.15 -23.49
CA THR A 28 8.42 5.72 -22.71
C THR A 28 9.08 6.90 -22.00
N PRO A 29 9.74 6.70 -20.85
CA PRO A 29 10.41 7.80 -20.17
C PRO A 29 11.50 8.43 -21.05
N ARG A 30 11.41 9.74 -21.25
CA ARG A 30 12.21 10.52 -22.21
C ARG A 30 13.70 10.46 -21.93
N PHE A 31 14.09 10.26 -20.68
CA PHE A 31 15.47 10.35 -20.21
C PHE A 31 16.12 8.98 -19.93
N LEU A 32 15.58 7.89 -20.47
CA LEU A 32 16.26 6.59 -20.47
C LEU A 32 17.17 6.45 -21.68
N GLN A 33 18.27 5.70 -21.55
CA GLN A 33 19.13 5.42 -22.70
C GLN A 33 18.39 4.65 -23.79
N TYR A 34 17.56 3.70 -23.39
CA TYR A 34 16.81 2.82 -24.28
C TYR A 34 15.31 2.91 -24.01
N CYS A 35 14.50 2.75 -25.05
CA CYS A 35 13.06 2.56 -24.92
C CYS A 35 12.79 1.30 -24.09
N ARG A 36 11.93 1.44 -23.07
CA ARG A 36 11.57 0.34 -22.18
C ARG A 36 10.87 -0.82 -22.89
N ASN A 37 10.21 -0.55 -24.02
CA ASN A 37 9.45 -1.56 -24.75
C ASN A 37 10.26 -2.28 -25.84
N CYS A 38 10.96 -1.53 -26.69
CA CYS A 38 11.65 -2.10 -27.87
C CYS A 38 13.19 -2.02 -27.82
N GLY A 39 13.78 -1.46 -26.76
CA GLY A 39 15.23 -1.33 -26.63
C GLY A 39 15.88 -0.29 -27.55
N PHE A 40 15.10 0.46 -28.34
CA PHE A 40 15.61 1.50 -29.22
C PHE A 40 16.39 2.58 -28.44
N SER A 41 17.57 2.97 -28.95
CA SER A 41 18.44 3.96 -28.29
C SER A 41 17.87 5.38 -28.41
N LEU A 42 17.31 5.89 -27.32
CA LEU A 42 16.79 7.27 -27.23
C LEU A 42 17.91 8.28 -27.01
N TRP A 43 18.97 7.86 -26.33
CA TRP A 43 20.17 8.67 -26.10
C TRP A 43 21.43 7.89 -26.51
N PRO A 44 22.52 8.59 -26.87
CA PRO A 44 23.78 7.94 -27.24
C PRO A 44 24.36 7.08 -26.12
N SER A 45 24.16 7.48 -24.86
CA SER A 45 24.61 6.72 -23.69
C SER A 45 23.85 7.12 -22.42
N SER A 46 23.88 6.26 -21.40
CA SER A 46 23.28 6.52 -20.08
C SER A 46 23.82 7.79 -19.39
N PRO A 47 25.12 8.12 -19.44
CA PRO A 47 25.62 9.40 -18.94
C PRO A 47 25.02 10.62 -19.65
N PHE A 48 24.82 10.56 -20.97
CA PHE A 48 24.17 11.64 -21.71
C PHE A 48 22.70 11.80 -21.31
N ALA A 49 21.97 10.69 -21.20
CA ALA A 49 20.59 10.69 -20.73
C ALA A 49 20.47 11.25 -19.29
N SER A 50 21.45 10.92 -18.44
CA SER A 50 21.56 11.44 -17.08
C SER A 50 21.77 12.95 -17.04
N ALA A 51 22.74 13.44 -17.81
CA ALA A 51 23.04 14.86 -17.89
C ALA A 51 21.84 15.66 -18.44
N ALA A 52 21.11 15.07 -19.40
CA ALA A 52 19.92 15.69 -19.96
C ALA A 52 18.77 15.79 -18.94
N PHE A 53 18.53 14.70 -18.19
CA PHE A 53 17.55 14.72 -17.10
C PHE A 53 17.89 15.79 -16.05
N GLN A 54 19.17 15.91 -15.65
CA GLN A 54 19.59 16.91 -14.69
C GLN A 54 19.40 18.33 -15.22
N ALA A 55 19.79 18.59 -16.47
CA ALA A 55 19.58 19.89 -17.10
C ALA A 55 18.08 20.26 -17.16
N TRP A 56 17.22 19.30 -17.49
CA TRP A 56 15.76 19.47 -17.53
C TRP A 56 15.15 19.68 -16.14
N ARG A 57 15.62 18.95 -15.13
CA ARG A 57 15.16 19.05 -13.74
C ARG A 57 15.60 20.35 -13.09
N ASP A 58 16.82 20.79 -13.33
CA ASP A 58 17.36 22.04 -12.79
C ASP A 58 16.68 23.29 -13.39
N ALA A 59 16.01 23.16 -14.53
CA ALA A 59 15.37 24.28 -15.20
C ALA A 59 14.10 24.78 -14.49
N ASP A 60 13.49 23.96 -13.63
CA ASP A 60 12.24 24.30 -12.94
C ASP A 60 12.18 23.64 -11.55
N PRO A 61 12.06 24.42 -10.46
CA PRO A 61 11.92 23.91 -9.10
C PRO A 61 10.79 22.89 -8.91
N ALA A 62 9.70 22.96 -9.68
CA ALA A 62 8.59 22.00 -9.59
C ALA A 62 9.01 20.57 -9.95
N ARG A 63 10.11 20.41 -10.70
CA ARG A 63 10.61 19.11 -11.19
C ARG A 63 11.52 18.39 -10.19
N ARG A 64 11.82 18.98 -9.03
CA ARG A 64 12.79 18.42 -8.06
C ARG A 64 12.49 16.98 -7.65
N ALA A 65 11.20 16.65 -7.48
CA ALA A 65 10.74 15.33 -7.04
C ALA A 65 10.69 14.30 -8.18
N ALA A 66 10.80 14.73 -9.44
CA ALA A 66 10.76 13.83 -10.57
C ALA A 66 11.92 12.83 -10.56
N ARG A 67 11.65 11.63 -11.06
CA ARG A 67 12.63 10.58 -11.32
C ARG A 67 12.67 10.32 -12.82
N ARG A 68 13.81 9.82 -13.28
CA ARG A 68 14.08 9.55 -14.70
C ARG A 68 13.17 8.49 -15.33
N TYR A 69 12.63 7.61 -14.49
CA TYR A 69 11.79 6.48 -14.91
C TYR A 69 10.30 6.83 -14.90
N ASP A 70 9.93 8.02 -14.42
CA ASP A 70 8.55 8.44 -14.34
C ASP A 70 8.05 8.81 -15.74
N LEU A 71 6.78 8.52 -16.02
CA LEU A 71 6.13 8.95 -17.27
C LEU A 71 5.52 10.34 -17.13
N GLU A 72 5.17 10.72 -15.89
CA GLU A 72 4.49 11.96 -15.54
C GLU A 72 5.22 12.63 -14.37
N LEU A 73 5.03 13.94 -14.21
CA LEU A 73 5.55 14.62 -13.02
C LEU A 73 4.75 14.16 -11.80
N PRO A 74 5.41 13.87 -10.67
CA PRO A 74 4.70 13.63 -9.41
C PRO A 74 3.80 14.82 -9.09
N SER A 75 2.51 14.55 -8.89
CA SER A 75 1.57 15.58 -8.45
C SER A 75 2.03 16.10 -7.08
N SER A 76 2.12 17.42 -6.93
CA SER A 76 2.51 18.07 -5.67
C SER A 76 1.46 17.97 -4.55
N THR A 77 0.47 17.08 -4.71
CA THR A 77 -0.42 16.70 -3.62
C THR A 77 0.43 16.31 -2.42
N GLY A 78 0.25 17.02 -1.31
CA GLY A 78 0.97 16.78 -0.06
C GLY A 78 0.84 15.32 0.39
N PRO A 79 1.54 14.91 1.46
CA PRO A 79 1.48 13.53 1.94
C PRO A 79 0.01 13.10 2.01
N GLU A 80 -0.36 12.15 1.17
CA GLU A 80 -1.70 11.58 1.16
C GLU A 80 -1.92 11.08 2.58
N VAL A 81 -2.78 11.76 3.34
CA VAL A 81 -3.15 11.33 4.68
C VAL A 81 -4.08 10.14 4.45
N ILE A 82 -3.46 8.97 4.27
CA ILE A 82 -4.18 7.72 4.08
C ILE A 82 -4.79 7.36 5.43
N ASP A 83 -6.11 7.50 5.53
CA ASP A 83 -6.87 6.92 6.62
C ASP A 83 -6.87 5.39 6.44
N TYR A 84 -5.96 4.74 7.16
CA TYR A 84 -5.78 3.29 7.12
C TYR A 84 -7.03 2.55 7.62
N GLU A 85 -7.82 3.16 8.50
CA GLU A 85 -9.05 2.57 9.03
C GLU A 85 -10.12 2.56 7.93
N ALA A 86 -10.38 3.72 7.31
CA ALA A 86 -11.29 3.81 6.17
C ALA A 86 -10.86 2.91 4.99
N ARG A 87 -9.56 2.83 4.71
CA ARG A 87 -9.04 1.98 3.62
C ARG A 87 -9.12 0.50 3.94
N ALA A 88 -8.94 0.09 5.20
CA ALA A 88 -9.13 -1.29 5.64
C ALA A 88 -10.61 -1.70 5.55
N HIS A 89 -11.53 -0.81 5.91
CA HIS A 89 -12.97 -1.01 5.72
C HIS A 89 -13.34 -1.18 4.23
N HIS A 90 -12.77 -0.36 3.35
CA HIS A 90 -12.97 -0.51 1.90
C HIS A 90 -12.42 -1.83 1.34
N LEU A 91 -11.33 -2.35 1.91
CA LEU A 91 -10.73 -3.63 1.50
C LEU A 91 -11.45 -4.85 2.07
N GLY A 92 -12.52 -4.67 2.85
CA GLY A 92 -13.25 -5.78 3.50
C GLY A 92 -12.43 -6.48 4.59
N ILE A 93 -11.33 -5.87 5.05
CA ILE A 93 -10.54 -6.40 6.15
C ILE A 93 -11.23 -5.98 7.44
N HIS A 94 -12.08 -6.85 7.96
CA HIS A 94 -12.66 -6.67 9.29
C HIS A 94 -11.55 -6.81 10.34
N LEU A 95 -10.91 -5.70 10.74
CA LEU A 95 -10.14 -5.69 11.97
C LEU A 95 -11.12 -5.73 13.14
N PHE A 96 -11.07 -6.80 13.94
CA PHE A 96 -11.74 -6.79 15.23
C PHE A 96 -11.13 -5.69 16.10
N PRO A 97 -11.92 -4.84 16.77
CA PRO A 97 -11.39 -3.92 17.75
C PRO A 97 -10.71 -4.70 18.87
N ALA A 98 -9.76 -4.06 19.56
CA ALA A 98 -9.00 -4.70 20.61
C ALA A 98 -9.92 -5.31 21.69
N SER A 99 -9.83 -6.63 21.88
CA SER A 99 -10.54 -7.38 22.92
C SER A 99 -9.61 -7.72 24.07
N SER A 100 -10.05 -7.46 25.30
CA SER A 100 -9.31 -7.82 26.52
C SER A 100 -9.63 -9.24 27.02
N TYR A 101 -10.69 -9.88 26.54
CA TYR A 101 -11.16 -11.16 27.09
C TYR A 101 -10.18 -12.33 26.92
N PRO A 102 -9.44 -12.48 25.80
CA PRO A 102 -8.41 -13.52 25.69
C PRO A 102 -7.38 -13.47 26.83
N PHE A 103 -6.98 -12.28 27.27
CA PHE A 103 -6.08 -12.13 28.42
C PHE A 103 -6.72 -12.61 29.73
N VAL A 104 -7.99 -12.28 29.95
CA VAL A 104 -8.75 -12.71 31.15
C VAL A 104 -8.92 -14.23 31.18
N ILE A 105 -9.22 -14.84 30.02
CA ILE A 105 -9.33 -16.30 29.88
C ILE A 105 -7.99 -16.98 30.24
N CYS A 106 -6.89 -16.48 29.68
CA CYS A 106 -5.55 -17.00 29.97
C CYS A 106 -5.18 -16.87 31.46
N LEU A 107 -5.50 -15.74 32.09
CA LEU A 107 -5.29 -15.55 33.52
C LEU A 107 -6.09 -16.56 34.35
N GLY A 108 -7.36 -16.79 34.00
CA GLY A 108 -8.20 -17.80 34.65
C GLY A 108 -7.62 -19.22 34.52
N MET A 109 -7.21 -19.61 33.31
CA MET A 109 -6.55 -20.90 33.06
C MET A 109 -5.24 -21.05 33.83
N PHE A 110 -4.45 -19.99 33.91
CA PHE A 110 -3.20 -19.98 34.67
C PHE A 110 -3.44 -20.25 36.16
N LEU A 111 -4.42 -19.59 36.78
CA LEU A 111 -4.78 -19.82 38.18
C LEU A 111 -5.31 -21.23 38.43
N LEU A 112 -6.11 -21.77 37.51
CA LEU A 112 -6.57 -23.16 37.56
C LEU A 112 -5.40 -24.15 37.46
N ALA A 113 -4.43 -23.89 36.58
CA ALA A 113 -3.22 -24.71 36.48
C ALA A 113 -2.39 -24.68 37.77
N LEU A 114 -2.26 -23.52 38.42
CA LEU A 114 -1.60 -23.41 39.73
C LEU A 114 -2.33 -24.18 40.82
N ALA A 115 -3.66 -24.26 40.78
CA ALA A 115 -4.46 -25.04 41.75
C ALA A 115 -4.22 -26.57 41.65
N ALA A 116 -3.76 -27.04 40.48
CA ALA A 116 -3.42 -28.45 40.26
C ALA A 116 -2.07 -28.84 40.88
N ILE A 117 -1.20 -27.87 41.18
CA ILE A 117 0.07 -28.09 41.88
C ILE A 117 -0.22 -28.54 43.33
N PRO A 118 0.56 -29.46 43.92
CA PRO A 118 0.33 -29.97 45.27
C PRO A 118 0.71 -28.97 46.37
N PHE A 119 0.10 -27.78 46.37
CA PHE A 119 0.12 -26.84 47.49
C PHE A 119 -0.79 -27.33 48.63
N GLY A 120 -0.75 -26.62 49.77
CA GLY A 120 -1.70 -26.84 50.85
C GLY A 120 -3.14 -26.75 50.38
N ALA A 121 -4.01 -27.64 50.90
CA ALA A 121 -5.42 -27.70 50.54
C ALA A 121 -6.14 -26.33 50.50
N PRO A 122 -6.02 -25.43 51.50
CA PRO A 122 -6.70 -24.13 51.44
C PRO A 122 -6.26 -23.29 50.24
N VAL A 123 -4.96 -23.28 49.92
CA VAL A 123 -4.41 -22.52 48.79
C VAL A 123 -4.95 -23.06 47.47
N ARG A 124 -4.99 -24.38 47.31
CA ARG A 124 -5.53 -25.01 46.09
C ARG A 124 -7.00 -24.68 45.86
N TRP A 125 -7.82 -24.74 46.91
CA TRP A 125 -9.23 -24.39 46.81
C TRP A 125 -9.42 -22.92 46.43
N THR A 126 -8.67 -22.01 47.06
CA THR A 126 -8.76 -20.58 46.72
C THR A 126 -8.37 -20.30 45.27
N LEU A 127 -7.24 -20.84 44.80
CA LEU A 127 -6.80 -20.70 43.40
C LEU A 127 -7.79 -21.33 42.42
N GLY A 128 -8.34 -22.50 42.75
CA GLY A 128 -9.32 -23.19 41.92
C GLY A 128 -10.61 -22.39 41.75
N VAL A 129 -11.16 -21.86 42.85
CA VAL A 129 -12.39 -21.06 42.82
C VAL A 129 -12.16 -19.73 42.08
N VAL A 130 -11.09 -19.00 42.40
CA VAL A 130 -10.79 -17.71 41.76
C VAL A 130 -10.48 -17.90 40.27
N GLY A 131 -9.69 -18.92 39.93
CA GLY A 131 -9.37 -19.25 38.53
C GLY A 131 -10.61 -19.63 37.74
N MET A 132 -11.50 -20.44 38.31
CA MET A 132 -12.76 -20.83 37.66
C MET A 132 -13.67 -19.62 37.41
N ILE A 133 -13.86 -18.77 38.42
CA ILE A 133 -14.68 -17.56 38.27
C ILE A 133 -14.09 -16.64 37.20
N THR A 134 -12.78 -16.40 37.22
CA THR A 134 -12.10 -15.52 36.26
C THR A 134 -12.21 -16.05 34.83
N PHE A 135 -12.01 -17.37 34.65
CA PHE A 135 -12.16 -18.04 33.36
C PHE A 135 -13.59 -17.91 32.83
N LEU A 136 -14.60 -18.16 33.67
CA LEU A 136 -16.01 -18.05 33.27
C LEU A 136 -16.39 -16.62 32.89
N ILE A 137 -15.90 -15.60 33.62
CA ILE A 137 -16.10 -14.19 33.25
C ILE A 137 -15.47 -13.90 31.89
N GLY A 138 -14.25 -14.39 31.64
CA GLY A 138 -13.54 -14.23 30.38
C GLY A 138 -14.31 -14.84 29.20
N VAL A 139 -14.73 -16.09 29.32
CA VAL A 139 -15.49 -16.80 28.28
C VAL A 139 -16.86 -16.18 28.06
N PHE A 140 -17.59 -15.86 29.13
CA PHE A 140 -18.91 -15.23 29.01
C PHE A 140 -18.82 -13.86 28.34
N GLY A 141 -17.84 -13.03 28.73
CA GLY A 141 -17.64 -11.73 28.11
C GLY A 141 -17.24 -11.82 26.64
N TRP A 142 -16.38 -12.77 26.28
CA TRP A 142 -16.02 -13.02 24.89
C TRP A 142 -17.22 -13.49 24.05
N VAL A 143 -17.93 -14.52 24.50
CA VAL A 143 -19.00 -15.15 23.72
C VAL A 143 -20.30 -14.35 23.73
N VAL A 144 -20.66 -13.68 24.84
CA VAL A 144 -21.97 -13.02 24.96
C VAL A 144 -21.89 -11.53 24.71
N LEU A 145 -20.80 -10.87 25.12
CA LEU A 145 -20.69 -9.41 24.99
C LEU A 145 -19.97 -8.98 23.71
N GLU A 146 -19.08 -9.81 23.15
CA GLU A 146 -18.37 -9.50 21.90
C GLU A 146 -18.95 -10.21 20.67
N ASP A 147 -19.40 -11.47 20.78
CA ASP A 147 -20.01 -12.18 19.63
C ASP A 147 -21.36 -11.57 19.20
N VAL A 148 -22.07 -10.93 20.13
CA VAL A 148 -23.32 -10.18 19.83
C VAL A 148 -23.02 -8.84 19.14
N LYS A 149 -21.77 -8.36 19.15
CA LYS A 149 -21.33 -7.24 18.31
C LYS A 149 -21.03 -7.68 16.88
N MET A 150 -21.76 -8.67 16.35
CA MET A 150 -21.85 -8.90 14.91
C MET A 150 -22.09 -7.54 14.25
N TYR A 151 -21.02 -6.99 13.66
CA TYR A 151 -21.07 -5.69 13.03
C TYR A 151 -22.13 -5.80 11.95
N PRO A 152 -23.20 -4.97 11.99
CA PRO A 152 -24.10 -4.94 10.87
C PRO A 152 -23.21 -4.64 9.66
N ALA A 153 -23.24 -5.52 8.66
CA ALA A 153 -22.75 -5.18 7.34
C ALA A 153 -23.56 -3.95 6.94
N GLN A 154 -23.02 -2.76 7.18
CA GLN A 154 -23.59 -1.57 6.61
C GLN A 154 -23.36 -1.77 5.11
N ASP A 155 -24.46 -2.07 4.42
CA ASP A 155 -24.54 -2.08 2.96
C ASP A 155 -24.20 -0.66 2.49
N LEU A 156 -22.90 -0.35 2.45
CA LEU A 156 -22.41 0.84 1.79
C LEU A 156 -22.81 0.68 0.33
N PRO A 157 -23.61 1.60 -0.24
CA PRO A 157 -23.91 1.55 -1.66
C PRO A 157 -22.57 1.60 -2.37
N VAL A 158 -22.23 0.49 -3.04
CA VAL A 158 -21.08 0.42 -3.94
C VAL A 158 -21.35 1.43 -5.03
N THR A 159 -20.90 2.65 -4.81
CA THR A 159 -20.81 3.64 -5.87
C THR A 159 -19.65 3.16 -6.72
N ARG A 160 -19.97 2.27 -7.67
CA ARG A 160 -19.06 1.99 -8.77
C ARG A 160 -18.85 3.33 -9.46
N GLU A 161 -17.72 3.97 -9.21
CA GLU A 161 -17.22 4.91 -10.20
C GLU A 161 -17.21 4.17 -11.54
N PRO A 162 -17.81 4.75 -12.60
CA PRO A 162 -17.88 4.08 -13.88
C PRO A 162 -16.45 3.76 -14.29
N ALA A 163 -16.19 2.46 -14.44
CA ALA A 163 -14.95 1.96 -14.99
C ALA A 163 -14.72 2.72 -16.29
N GLU A 164 -13.63 3.48 -16.34
CA GLU A 164 -13.15 4.12 -17.55
C GLU A 164 -13.16 3.06 -18.65
N GLU A 165 -14.00 3.32 -19.64
CA GLU A 165 -14.38 2.41 -20.72
C GLU A 165 -13.12 2.11 -21.53
N ARG A 166 -12.40 1.04 -21.15
CA ARG A 166 -11.32 0.49 -21.97
C ARG A 166 -12.01 -0.06 -23.23
N PRO A 167 -11.76 0.50 -24.42
CA PRO A 167 -12.41 0.03 -25.63
C PRO A 167 -11.98 -1.42 -25.88
N ASP A 168 -13.00 -2.28 -25.94
CA ASP A 168 -12.94 -3.67 -26.37
C ASP A 168 -12.55 -3.70 -27.86
N SER A 169 -11.34 -4.17 -28.15
CA SER A 169 -10.94 -4.52 -29.51
C SER A 169 -11.09 -6.04 -29.67
N THR A 170 -12.32 -6.49 -29.84
CA THR A 170 -12.62 -7.78 -30.47
C THR A 170 -12.61 -7.60 -32.00
N GLU A 171 -12.26 -8.70 -32.70
CA GLU A 171 -12.34 -8.94 -34.16
C GLU A 171 -11.08 -8.76 -35.04
N HIS A 172 -10.25 -9.81 -35.08
CA HIS A 172 -9.88 -10.52 -36.32
C HIS A 172 -9.34 -11.89 -35.90
N GLY A 173 -10.00 -13.03 -36.14
CA GLY A 173 -10.58 -13.45 -37.40
C GLY A 173 -9.66 -14.53 -37.98
N GLU A 174 -9.91 -15.80 -37.63
CA GLU A 174 -9.35 -16.96 -38.32
C GLU A 174 -9.56 -16.84 -39.83
N ARG A 175 -8.48 -17.02 -40.62
CA ARG A 175 -8.48 -17.83 -41.84
C ARG A 175 -7.08 -17.97 -42.48
N HIS A 176 -6.74 -19.25 -42.74
CA HIS A 176 -5.68 -19.84 -43.57
C HIS A 176 -4.30 -20.06 -42.95
#